data_AF-A0A3N5VT80-F1
#
_entry.id   AF-A0A3N5VT80-F1
#
_cell.length_a   1.000
_cell.length_b   1.000
_cell.length_c   1.000
_cell.angle_alpha   90.00
_cell.angle_beta   90.00
_cell.angle_gamma   90.00
#
_symmetry.space_group_name_H-M   'P 1'
#
loop_
_entity.id
_entity.type
_entity.pdbx_description
1 polymer ?
#
loop_
_entity_poly.entity_id
_entity_poly.type
_entity_poly.pdbx_seq_one_letter_code
_entity_poly.pdbx_strand_id
1 'polypeptide(L)' 'MDQNDAQLEQGVTPDNTESNAEGNNNMASLLENEGLSLDFPQQGETRTGVIASLSPSQILVSIGTKSEGIISGKELEAIP' A
#
# COMPACT_ATOMS: atom_id res chain seq x y z
N MET A 1 -39.19 -17.33 20.56
CA MET A 1 -38.59 -16.17 19.90
C MET A 1 -37.29 -15.90 20.64
N ASP A 2 -36.18 -16.31 20.02
CA ASP A 2 -34.82 -16.14 20.53
C ASP A 2 -34.48 -14.66 20.72
N GLN A 3 -34.14 -14.29 21.95
CA GLN A 3 -33.42 -13.05 22.24
C GLN A 3 -31.93 -13.41 22.29
N ASN A 4 -31.27 -13.31 21.14
CA ASN A 4 -29.81 -13.21 21.09
C ASN A 4 -29.44 -11.74 21.29
N ASP A 5 -29.27 -11.34 22.55
CA ASP A 5 -28.53 -10.14 22.92
C ASP A 5 -27.05 -10.36 22.52
N ALA A 6 -26.63 -9.71 21.44
CA ALA A 6 -25.23 -9.66 21.06
C ALA A 6 -24.48 -8.78 22.06
N GLN A 7 -23.88 -9.42 23.07
CA GLN A 7 -22.89 -8.81 23.95
C GLN A 7 -21.68 -8.39 23.11
N LEU A 8 -21.66 -7.12 22.71
CA LEU A 8 -20.48 -6.46 22.16
C LEU A 8 -19.58 -6.00 23.33
N GLU A 9 -18.90 -6.96 23.95
CA GLU A 9 -17.70 -6.72 24.75
C GLU A 9 -16.58 -7.49 24.03
N GLN A 10 -15.47 -6.90 23.61
CA GLN A 10 -14.52 -6.20 24.45
C GLN A 10 -13.59 -5.40 23.53
N GLY A 11 -13.45 -4.10 23.79
CA GLY A 11 -12.40 -3.29 23.18
C GLY A 11 -11.03 -3.89 23.50
N VAL A 12 -10.15 -3.86 22.51
CA VAL A 12 -8.76 -4.35 22.58
C VAL A 12 -8.09 -3.75 23.82
N THR A 13 -7.92 -4.56 24.87
CA THR A 13 -7.05 -4.24 26.00
C THR A 13 -5.61 -4.26 25.49
N PRO A 14 -4.81 -3.20 25.70
CA PRO A 14 -3.41 -3.21 25.31
C PRO A 14 -2.67 -4.22 26.20
N ASP A 15 -2.32 -5.35 25.60
CA ASP A 15 -1.52 -6.37 26.27
C ASP A 15 -0.11 -5.82 26.48
N ASN A 16 0.32 -5.84 27.73
CA ASN A 16 1.57 -5.31 28.20
C ASN A 16 2.66 -6.36 27.93
N THR A 17 3.23 -6.35 26.73
CA THR A 17 4.42 -7.15 26.37
C THR A 17 5.66 -6.27 26.31
N GLU A 18 6.13 -5.81 27.47
CA GLU A 18 7.53 -5.43 27.63
C GLU A 18 8.39 -6.69 27.74
N SER A 19 8.93 -7.14 26.61
CA SER A 19 10.05 -8.07 26.58
C SER A 19 10.86 -7.87 25.30
N ASN A 20 12.06 -7.35 25.50
CA ASN A 20 13.21 -7.32 24.59
C ASN A 20 13.36 -6.09 23.67
N ALA A 21 14.32 -5.24 24.05
CA ALA A 21 14.84 -4.16 23.25
C ALA A 21 15.65 -4.71 22.07
N GLU A 22 14.98 -4.96 20.95
CA GLU A 22 15.58 -4.89 19.62
C GLU A 22 14.63 -4.14 18.68
N GLY A 23 14.64 -2.81 18.84
CA GLY A 23 13.99 -1.88 17.94
C GLY A 23 12.55 -1.56 18.32
N ASN A 24 12.32 -0.30 18.67
CA ASN A 24 11.00 0.31 18.86
C ASN A 24 10.25 0.42 17.51
N ASN A 25 10.20 -0.69 16.75
CA ASN A 25 9.58 -0.84 15.43
C ASN A 25 8.06 -1.00 15.59
N ASN A 26 7.46 -0.13 16.40
CA ASN A 26 6.02 0.07 16.33
C ASN A 26 5.70 0.62 14.93
N MET A 27 4.58 0.19 14.35
CA MET A 27 4.09 0.68 13.06
C MET A 27 4.08 2.21 13.00
N ALA A 28 3.82 2.90 14.12
CA ALA A 28 3.93 4.35 14.23
C ALA A 28 5.34 4.87 13.86
N SER A 29 6.39 4.33 14.46
CA SER A 29 7.79 4.74 14.21
C SER A 29 8.21 4.51 12.76
N LEU A 30 7.72 3.44 12.12
CA LEU A 30 8.04 3.14 10.71
C LEU A 30 7.39 4.15 9.76
N LEU A 31 6.12 4.51 10.00
CA LEU A 31 5.40 5.49 9.18
C LEU A 31 5.98 6.91 9.34
N GLU A 32 6.44 7.26 10.54
CA GLU A 32 7.15 8.53 10.79
C GLU A 32 8.49 8.59 10.06
N ASN A 33 9.24 7.48 10.02
CA ASN A 33 10.54 7.40 9.33
C ASN A 33 10.40 7.35 7.81
N GLU A 34 9.42 6.62 7.26
CA GLU A 34 9.20 6.54 5.82
C GLU A 34 8.54 7.79 5.25
N GLY A 35 7.89 8.59 6.11
CA GLY A 35 7.19 9.80 5.72
C GLY A 35 5.90 9.48 4.97
N LEU A 36 4.76 9.87 5.54
CA LEU A 36 3.44 9.81 4.87
C LEU A 36 3.29 10.79 3.70
N SER A 37 4.39 11.25 3.11
CA SER A 37 4.37 12.01 1.85
C SER A 37 3.95 11.07 0.72
N LEU A 38 2.64 10.83 0.65
CA LEU A 38 1.98 10.22 -0.50
C LEU A 38 2.20 11.15 -1.69
N ASP A 39 3.22 10.86 -2.48
CA ASP A 39 3.56 11.59 -3.68
C ASP A 39 2.60 11.19 -4.81
N PHE A 40 1.43 11.84 -4.86
CA PHE A 40 0.46 11.58 -5.91
C PHE A 40 0.94 12.14 -7.25
N PRO A 41 0.84 11.36 -8.35
CA PRO A 41 1.27 11.80 -9.66
C PRO A 41 0.45 13.01 -10.13
N GLN A 42 1.11 13.98 -10.76
CA GLN A 42 0.46 15.13 -11.38
C GLN A 42 0.30 14.95 -12.90
N GLN A 43 -0.66 15.68 -13.47
CA GLN A 43 -0.89 15.64 -14.92
C GLN A 43 0.34 16.20 -15.67
N GLY A 44 0.84 15.45 -16.65
CA GLY A 44 2.00 15.84 -17.46
C GLY A 44 3.35 15.59 -16.80
N GLU A 45 3.37 14.99 -15.61
CA GLU A 45 4.59 14.60 -14.92
C GLU A 45 5.25 13.38 -15.57
N THR A 46 6.58 13.36 -15.64
CA THR A 46 7.37 12.17 -16.00
C THR A 46 7.98 11.58 -14.74
N ARG A 47 7.70 10.30 -14.47
CA ARG A 47 8.13 9.61 -13.25
C ARG A 47 8.70 8.23 -13.58
N THR A 48 9.65 7.78 -12.77
CA THR A 48 10.17 6.42 -12.82
C THR A 48 9.26 5.49 -12.02
N GLY A 49 8.89 4.36 -12.62
CA GLY A 49 8.14 3.30 -11.96
C GLY A 49 8.78 1.93 -12.17
N VAL A 50 8.29 0.94 -11.43
CA VAL A 50 8.70 -0.47 -11.54
C VAL A 50 7.59 -1.25 -12.23
N ILE A 51 7.95 -2.09 -13.21
CA ILE A 51 6.98 -2.98 -13.86
C ILE A 51 6.52 -4.03 -12.85
N ALA A 52 5.24 -3.97 -12.47
CA ALA A 52 4.63 -4.92 -11.56
C ALA A 52 4.19 -6.19 -12.29
N SER A 53 3.67 -6.05 -13.52
CA SER A 53 3.31 -7.20 -14.36
C SER A 53 3.32 -6.86 -15.85
N LEU A 54 3.52 -7.88 -16.67
CA LEU A 54 3.52 -7.80 -18.13
C LEU A 54 2.45 -8.73 -18.71
N SER A 55 1.56 -8.18 -19.52
CA SER A 55 0.56 -8.92 -20.29
C SER A 55 0.63 -8.51 -21.77
N PRO A 56 0.18 -9.35 -22.72
CA PRO A 56 0.19 -8.99 -24.14
C PRO A 56 -0.63 -7.73 -24.46
N SER A 57 -1.67 -7.44 -23.66
CA SER A 57 -2.56 -6.30 -23.86
C SER A 57 -2.20 -5.07 -23.03
N GLN A 58 -1.34 -5.20 -22.00
CA GLN A 58 -1.04 -4.10 -21.08
C GLN A 58 0.21 -4.36 -20.22
N ILE A 59 0.85 -3.27 -19.80
CA ILE A 59 1.90 -3.27 -18.76
C ILE A 59 1.34 -2.56 -17.53
N LEU A 60 1.51 -3.19 -16.36
CA LEU A 60 1.17 -2.57 -15.08
C LEU A 60 2.45 -2.03 -14.44
N VAL A 61 2.47 -0.75 -14.12
CA VAL A 61 3.64 -0.04 -13.59
C VAL A 61 3.31 0.54 -12.22
N SER A 62 4.05 0.11 -11.20
CA SER A 62 3.99 0.71 -9.86
C SER A 62 4.82 1.99 -9.84
N ILE A 63 4.21 3.10 -9.42
CA ILE A 63 4.81 4.44 -9.38
C ILE A 63 5.05 4.96 -7.96
N GLY A 64 5.09 4.06 -6.97
CA GLY A 64 5.28 4.44 -5.56
C GLY A 64 4.04 5.01 -4.87
N THR A 65 2.84 4.81 -5.44
CA THR A 65 1.57 5.22 -4.82
C THR A 65 0.59 4.06 -4.75
N LYS A 66 -0.58 4.26 -4.11
CA LYS A 66 -1.67 3.27 -4.09
C LYS A 66 -2.22 2.94 -5.48
N SER A 67 -2.10 3.87 -6.43
CA SER A 67 -2.56 3.67 -7.80
C SER A 67 -1.43 3.20 -8.71
N GLU A 68 -1.76 2.29 -9.61
CA GLU A 68 -0.84 1.75 -10.62
C GLU A 68 -1.05 2.47 -11.96
N GLY A 69 0.02 2.62 -12.74
CA GLY A 69 -0.04 3.06 -14.14
C GLY A 69 -0.32 1.88 -15.07
N ILE A 70 -1.18 2.08 -16.06
CA ILE A 70 -1.46 1.08 -17.10
C ILE A 70 -0.97 1.63 -18.44
N ILE A 71 -0.07 0.90 -19.10
CA ILE A 71 0.36 1.17 -20.48
C ILE A 71 -0.37 0.18 -21.38
N SER A 72 -1.05 0.67 -22.41
CA SER A 72 -1.90 -0.17 -23.27
C SER A 72 -1.09 -0.90 -24.35
N GLY A 73 -1.61 -2.02 -24.86
CA GLY A 73 -0.91 -2.86 -25.84
C GLY A 73 -0.47 -2.14 -27.13
N LYS A 74 -1.17 -1.06 -27.55
CA LYS A 74 -0.75 -0.23 -28.70
C LYS A 74 0.58 0.46 -28.46
N GLU A 75 0.86 0.83 -27.22
CA GLU A 75 2.13 1.44 -26.82
C GLU A 75 3.20 0.36 -26.57
N LEU A 76 2.79 -0.86 -26.19
CA LEU A 76 3.67 -2.03 -26.06
C LEU A 76 4.27 -2.48 -27.41
N GLU A 77 3.47 -2.51 -28.47
CA GLU A 77 3.93 -2.85 -29.84
C GLU A 77 4.95 -1.83 -30.40
N ALA A 78 4.99 -0.63 -29.81
CA ALA A 78 5.94 0.43 -30.19
C ALA A 78 7.27 0.36 -29.42
N ILE A 79 7.41 -0.55 -28.45
CA ILE A 79 8.69 -0.78 -27.75
C ILE A 79 9.58 -1.66 -28.65
N PRO A 80 10.79 -1.20 -29.03
CA PRO A 80 11.69 -1.92 -29.93
C PRO A 80 12.30 -3.20 -29.32
#